data_AF-A0AAU4PVZ8-F1
#
_entry.id   AF-A0AAU4PVZ8-F1
#
_cell.length_a   1.000
_cell.length_b   1.000
_cell.length_c   1.000
_cell.angle_alpha   90.00
_cell.angle_beta   90.00
_cell.angle_gamma   90.00
#
_symmetry.space_group_name_H-M   'P 1'
#
loop_
_entity.id
_entity.type
_entity.pdbx_description
1 polymer ?
#
loop_
_entity_poly.entity_id
_entity_poly.type
_entity_poly.pdbx_seq_one_letter_code
_entity_poly.pdbx_strand_id
1 'polypeptide(L)'
;MFGYRVPAPDEAMLISGGRRGLGGAPFRVVTGHGKFVLPVFRKTRFLSLAMSEAEVVEKCVTKQGIALTVRAVIAFKVGNDHESIVNAGQRFLSDQDQMSVLTGRIFAGHLRSIIGSMTVEEIVTERQKLATEVLDTSKAEMAKIGLHVDSLQIQSIDDGQTGYIEAMSRPHKAAIQRQAQIAQAQATQASAEAEQAAARKQAEYARETAVVQAEYNAQVDRAKAQADQAGPLALAHAQQEVLAAQTELAMRQAELREKQLVSEIVKPAQADAERIRVLALAEAERMKIQAEAAASYDRVALDRMLIDQLPQIVKEASAGLAGANVNVLNGADGLGEIAAGLVGQGLTILDSVRKNLSGDGADGFGSAVEPYVGAPRRSDDGPVDISSPAGD
;
A
#
# COMPACT_ATOMS: atom_id res chain seq x y z
N MET A 1 -104.58 -4.97 -12.97
CA MET A 1 -103.11 -4.88 -12.94
C MET A 1 -102.64 -4.77 -14.39
N PHE A 2 -102.21 -3.59 -14.82
CA PHE A 2 -101.98 -3.24 -16.22
C PHE A 2 -100.92 -4.14 -16.86
N GLY A 3 -101.23 -4.71 -18.04
CA GLY A 3 -100.37 -5.65 -18.78
C GLY A 3 -99.09 -5.07 -19.35
N TYR A 4 -98.58 -3.95 -18.83
CA TYR A 4 -97.32 -3.35 -19.27
C TYR A 4 -96.16 -4.01 -18.52
N ARG A 5 -95.20 -4.58 -19.24
CA ARG A 5 -94.00 -5.22 -18.67
C ARG A 5 -92.75 -4.61 -19.28
N VAL A 6 -91.71 -4.48 -18.45
CA VAL A 6 -90.42 -3.89 -18.81
C VAL A 6 -89.34 -4.90 -18.42
N PRO A 7 -88.47 -5.35 -19.35
CA PRO A 7 -87.29 -6.15 -18.99
C PRO A 7 -86.27 -5.28 -18.24
N ALA A 8 -85.46 -5.90 -17.37
CA ALA A 8 -84.28 -5.25 -16.84
C ALA A 8 -83.25 -4.93 -17.95
N PRO A 9 -82.30 -4.00 -17.74
CA PRO A 9 -81.29 -3.65 -18.74
C PRO A 9 -80.45 -4.83 -19.25
N ASP A 10 -80.30 -5.86 -18.43
CA ASP A 10 -79.58 -7.10 -18.66
C ASP A 10 -80.52 -8.27 -18.97
N GLU A 11 -81.76 -8.02 -19.39
CA GLU A 11 -82.73 -9.06 -19.75
C GLU A 11 -83.38 -8.83 -21.11
N ALA A 12 -83.70 -9.94 -21.78
CA ALA A 12 -84.59 -9.97 -22.93
C ALA A 12 -85.96 -10.53 -22.53
N MET A 13 -87.01 -9.76 -22.78
CA MET A 13 -88.39 -10.20 -22.59
C MET A 13 -88.89 -10.94 -23.83
N LEU A 14 -89.21 -12.23 -23.65
CA LEU A 14 -89.74 -13.12 -24.69
C LEU A 14 -91.25 -13.31 -24.52
N ILE A 15 -92.01 -12.94 -25.55
CA ILE A 15 -93.48 -12.99 -25.53
C ILE A 15 -93.99 -14.04 -26.52
N SER A 16 -94.66 -15.08 -26.02
CA SER A 16 -95.28 -16.15 -26.80
C SER A 16 -96.82 -16.09 -26.73
N GLY A 17 -97.53 -16.80 -27.63
CA GLY A 17 -99.02 -16.85 -27.66
C GLY A 17 -99.72 -15.96 -28.70
N GLY A 18 -99.05 -15.60 -29.80
CA GLY A 18 -99.66 -14.82 -30.90
C GLY A 18 -99.58 -15.53 -32.26
N ARG A 19 -100.44 -15.13 -33.22
CA ARG A 19 -100.32 -15.54 -34.64
C ARG A 19 -99.02 -14.96 -35.23
N ARG A 20 -97.96 -15.78 -35.23
CA ARG A 20 -96.58 -15.52 -35.71
C ARG A 20 -95.73 -14.57 -34.84
N GLY A 21 -94.54 -15.04 -34.47
CA GLY A 21 -93.40 -14.16 -34.19
C GLY A 21 -92.91 -13.52 -35.50
N LEU A 22 -92.27 -12.35 -35.40
CA LEU A 22 -91.62 -11.76 -36.58
C LEU A 22 -90.45 -12.67 -37.00
N GLY A 23 -90.26 -12.86 -38.32
CA GLY A 23 -89.07 -13.56 -38.84
C GLY A 23 -89.00 -15.07 -38.61
N GLY A 24 -90.11 -15.75 -38.31
CA GLY A 24 -90.12 -17.22 -38.11
C GLY A 24 -89.77 -17.67 -36.69
N ALA A 25 -89.47 -16.74 -35.78
CA ALA A 25 -89.26 -17.06 -34.37
C ALA A 25 -90.56 -17.47 -33.65
N PRO A 26 -90.51 -18.42 -32.68
CA PRO A 26 -91.69 -18.88 -31.92
C PRO A 26 -92.21 -17.86 -30.89
N PHE A 27 -91.45 -16.81 -30.62
CA PHE A 27 -91.77 -15.72 -29.69
C PHE A 27 -91.27 -14.37 -30.22
N ARG A 28 -91.78 -13.28 -29.65
CA ARG A 28 -91.31 -11.91 -29.94
C ARG A 28 -90.30 -11.49 -28.87
N VAL A 29 -89.14 -10.99 -29.30
CA VAL A 29 -88.09 -10.44 -28.42
C VAL A 29 -88.34 -8.95 -28.18
N VAL A 30 -88.13 -8.50 -26.94
CA VAL A 30 -88.16 -7.09 -26.54
C VAL A 30 -87.00 -6.84 -25.57
N THR A 31 -86.15 -5.86 -25.88
CA THR A 31 -85.00 -5.45 -25.06
C THR A 31 -85.01 -3.92 -24.88
N GLY A 32 -84.51 -3.43 -23.74
CA GLY A 32 -84.29 -2.00 -23.49
C GLY A 32 -85.54 -1.11 -23.32
N HIS A 33 -86.73 -1.58 -23.67
CA HIS A 33 -87.96 -0.81 -23.53
C HIS A 33 -89.16 -1.69 -23.12
N GLY A 34 -90.17 -1.06 -22.51
CA GLY A 34 -91.39 -1.76 -22.12
C GLY A 34 -92.29 -2.12 -23.29
N LYS A 35 -93.18 -3.09 -23.09
CA LYS A 35 -94.22 -3.45 -24.04
C LYS A 35 -95.50 -3.89 -23.34
N PHE A 36 -96.64 -3.55 -23.94
CA PHE A 36 -97.94 -4.03 -23.48
C PHE A 36 -98.18 -5.49 -23.91
N VAL A 37 -98.41 -6.36 -22.93
CA VAL A 37 -98.65 -7.80 -23.06
C VAL A 37 -100.02 -8.14 -22.48
N LEU A 38 -100.89 -8.70 -23.33
CA LEU A 38 -102.25 -9.09 -22.94
C LEU A 38 -102.20 -10.43 -22.16
N PRO A 39 -102.48 -10.45 -20.84
CA PRO A 39 -102.13 -11.57 -19.95
C PRO A 39 -102.92 -12.87 -20.21
N VAL A 40 -104.10 -12.79 -20.83
CA VAL A 40 -104.96 -13.95 -21.11
C VAL A 40 -104.50 -14.74 -22.34
N PHE A 41 -103.92 -14.06 -23.33
CA PHE A 41 -103.57 -14.68 -24.61
C PHE A 41 -102.06 -14.86 -24.80
N ARG A 42 -101.23 -14.23 -23.97
CA ARG A 42 -99.77 -14.20 -24.15
C ARG A 42 -99.04 -14.56 -22.86
N LYS A 43 -97.96 -15.34 -23.01
CA LYS A 43 -97.04 -15.67 -21.92
C LYS A 43 -95.77 -14.85 -22.06
N THR A 44 -95.25 -14.36 -20.94
CA THR A 44 -93.98 -13.63 -20.88
C THR A 44 -92.97 -14.45 -20.11
N ARG A 45 -91.76 -14.58 -20.67
CA ARG A 45 -90.58 -15.10 -19.97
C ARG A 45 -89.41 -14.14 -20.17
N PHE A 46 -88.47 -14.15 -19.25
CA PHE A 46 -87.26 -13.33 -19.31
C PHE A 46 -86.06 -14.25 -19.52
N LEU A 47 -85.16 -13.82 -20.41
CA LEU A 47 -83.87 -14.46 -20.66
C LEU A 47 -82.80 -13.49 -20.19
N SER A 48 -81.89 -13.95 -19.34
CA SER A 48 -80.76 -13.14 -18.90
C SER A 48 -79.78 -12.92 -20.06
N LEU A 49 -79.36 -11.67 -20.24
CA LEU A 49 -78.28 -11.24 -21.12
C LEU A 49 -77.01 -10.90 -20.32
N ALA A 50 -77.04 -11.10 -18.99
CA ALA A 50 -75.90 -10.87 -18.13
C ALA A 50 -74.73 -11.81 -18.49
N MET A 51 -73.52 -11.34 -18.21
CA MET A 51 -72.31 -12.16 -18.33
C MET A 51 -72.40 -13.37 -17.41
N SER A 52 -72.02 -14.53 -17.95
CA SER A 52 -71.91 -15.80 -17.24
C SER A 52 -70.53 -16.39 -17.44
N GLU A 53 -70.09 -17.18 -16.47
CA GLU A 53 -68.81 -17.89 -16.53
C GLU A 53 -69.05 -19.41 -16.63
N ALA A 54 -68.27 -20.07 -17.48
CA ALA A 54 -68.19 -21.52 -17.54
C ALA A 54 -66.77 -21.95 -17.19
N GLU A 55 -66.65 -22.81 -16.18
CA GLU A 55 -65.38 -23.43 -15.82
C GLU A 55 -65.27 -24.79 -16.50
N VAL A 56 -64.10 -25.06 -17.08
CA VAL A 56 -63.78 -26.32 -17.76
C VAL A 56 -62.52 -26.91 -17.15
N VAL A 57 -62.62 -28.16 -16.71
CA VAL A 57 -61.48 -28.97 -16.29
C VAL A 57 -61.45 -30.20 -17.17
N GLU A 58 -60.48 -30.27 -18.07
CA GLU A 58 -60.36 -31.33 -19.05
C GLU A 58 -59.03 -32.05 -18.93
N LYS A 59 -59.06 -33.38 -18.99
CA LYS A 59 -57.86 -34.23 -19.04
C LYS A 59 -57.61 -34.65 -20.49
N CYS A 60 -56.51 -34.20 -21.05
CA CYS A 60 -56.16 -34.39 -22.45
C CYS A 60 -54.70 -34.81 -22.60
N VAL A 61 -54.35 -35.35 -23.77
CA VAL A 61 -52.98 -35.82 -24.06
C VAL A 61 -52.40 -34.93 -25.15
N THR A 62 -51.15 -34.49 -24.97
CA THR A 62 -50.43 -33.66 -25.95
C THR A 62 -49.95 -34.47 -27.15
N LYS A 63 -49.40 -33.77 -28.16
CA LYS A 63 -48.73 -34.41 -29.32
C LYS A 63 -47.61 -35.39 -28.92
N GLN A 64 -46.97 -35.15 -27.77
CA GLN A 64 -45.88 -35.98 -27.24
C GLN A 64 -46.39 -37.19 -26.43
N GLY A 65 -47.70 -37.36 -26.28
CA GLY A 65 -48.27 -38.45 -25.46
C GLY A 65 -48.29 -38.15 -23.95
N ILE A 66 -48.06 -36.90 -23.54
CA ILE A 66 -48.05 -36.49 -22.13
C ILE A 66 -49.46 -36.09 -21.72
N ALA A 67 -49.98 -36.69 -20.65
CA ALA A 67 -51.29 -36.35 -20.11
C ALA A 67 -51.22 -35.04 -19.31
N LEU A 68 -52.08 -34.10 -19.64
CA LEU A 68 -52.24 -32.81 -18.97
C LEU A 68 -53.69 -32.65 -18.47
N THR A 69 -53.84 -32.04 -17.31
CA THR A 69 -55.10 -31.52 -16.79
C THR A 69 -55.08 -30.01 -16.98
N VAL A 70 -55.97 -29.51 -17.83
CA VAL A 70 -56.08 -28.07 -18.12
C VAL A 70 -57.37 -27.53 -17.51
N ARG A 71 -57.24 -26.44 -16.77
CA ARG A 71 -58.37 -25.66 -16.24
C ARG A 71 -58.48 -24.36 -17.03
N ALA A 72 -59.65 -24.08 -17.56
CA ALA A 72 -59.95 -22.86 -18.27
C ALA A 72 -61.27 -22.25 -17.78
N VAL A 73 -61.34 -20.92 -17.81
CA VAL A 73 -62.58 -20.18 -17.57
C VAL A 73 -62.95 -19.42 -18.83
N ILE A 74 -64.21 -19.58 -19.23
CA ILE A 74 -64.81 -18.92 -20.38
C ILE A 74 -65.83 -17.91 -19.87
N ALA A 75 -65.64 -16.65 -20.21
CA ALA A 75 -66.61 -15.59 -19.97
C ALA A 75 -67.46 -15.41 -21.24
N PHE A 76 -68.76 -15.60 -21.11
CA PHE A 76 -69.70 -15.55 -22.23
C PHE A 76 -71.03 -14.92 -21.82
N LYS A 77 -71.78 -14.45 -22.82
CA LYS A 77 -73.13 -13.91 -22.65
C LYS A 77 -74.00 -14.24 -23.86
N VAL A 78 -75.30 -13.98 -23.78
CA VAL A 78 -76.15 -14.02 -24.97
C VAL A 78 -75.79 -12.84 -25.88
N GLY A 79 -75.68 -13.08 -27.19
CA GLY A 79 -75.43 -12.00 -28.15
C GLY A 79 -76.55 -10.95 -28.12
N ASN A 80 -76.19 -9.68 -28.34
CA ASN A 80 -77.14 -8.56 -28.29
C ASN A 80 -78.03 -8.47 -29.53
N ASP A 81 -77.71 -9.22 -30.58
CA ASP A 81 -78.47 -9.27 -31.82
C ASP A 81 -79.73 -10.14 -31.70
N HIS A 82 -80.71 -9.86 -32.56
CA HIS A 82 -82.01 -10.54 -32.51
C HIS A 82 -81.88 -12.06 -32.72
N GLU A 83 -80.97 -12.50 -33.58
CA GLU A 83 -80.77 -13.90 -33.91
C GLU A 83 -80.22 -14.68 -32.71
N SER A 84 -79.20 -14.15 -32.05
CA SER A 84 -78.60 -14.72 -30.85
C SER A 84 -79.62 -14.88 -29.73
N ILE A 85 -80.44 -13.85 -29.46
CA ILE A 85 -81.47 -13.92 -28.40
C ILE A 85 -82.54 -14.96 -28.74
N VAL A 86 -82.93 -15.10 -30.01
CA VAL A 86 -83.87 -16.13 -30.44
C VAL A 86 -83.26 -17.53 -30.29
N ASN A 87 -82.03 -17.72 -30.74
CA ASN A 87 -81.32 -19.00 -30.68
C ASN A 87 -81.07 -19.46 -29.24
N ALA A 88 -80.70 -18.55 -28.34
CA ALA A 88 -80.51 -18.83 -26.92
C ALA A 88 -81.87 -19.05 -26.23
N GLY A 89 -82.87 -18.21 -26.52
CA GLY A 89 -84.21 -18.33 -25.95
C GLY A 89 -84.96 -19.60 -26.37
N GLN A 90 -84.67 -20.19 -27.53
CA GLN A 90 -85.24 -21.49 -27.90
C GLN A 90 -84.63 -22.65 -27.11
N ARG A 91 -83.36 -22.54 -26.72
CA ARG A 91 -82.60 -23.64 -26.10
C ARG A 91 -82.62 -23.60 -24.58
N PHE A 92 -82.48 -22.41 -23.98
CA PHE A 92 -82.18 -22.25 -22.55
C PHE A 92 -83.24 -21.53 -21.75
N LEU A 93 -84.35 -21.07 -22.35
CA LEU A 93 -85.36 -20.27 -21.65
C LEU A 93 -85.99 -20.97 -20.43
N SER A 94 -86.03 -22.30 -20.44
CA SER A 94 -86.53 -23.10 -19.31
C SER A 94 -85.43 -23.48 -18.31
N ASP A 95 -84.17 -23.48 -18.72
CA ASP A 95 -83.03 -23.97 -17.95
C ASP A 95 -81.76 -23.20 -18.35
N GLN A 96 -81.62 -21.99 -17.79
CA GLN A 96 -80.54 -21.07 -18.13
C GLN A 96 -79.19 -21.54 -17.55
N ASP A 97 -79.21 -22.33 -16.47
CA ASP A 97 -78.01 -22.88 -15.85
C ASP A 97 -77.29 -23.88 -16.77
N GLN A 98 -77.99 -24.48 -17.74
CA GLN A 98 -77.38 -25.35 -18.75
C GLN A 98 -76.51 -24.62 -19.75
N MET A 99 -76.56 -23.28 -19.81
CA MET A 99 -75.72 -22.49 -20.71
C MET A 99 -74.24 -22.66 -20.38
N SER A 100 -73.88 -22.62 -19.09
CA SER A 100 -72.49 -22.80 -18.64
C SER A 100 -72.02 -24.24 -18.89
N VAL A 101 -72.87 -25.23 -18.61
CA VAL A 101 -72.58 -26.66 -18.82
C VAL A 101 -72.36 -26.98 -20.29
N LEU A 102 -73.25 -26.51 -21.19
CA LEU A 102 -73.10 -26.75 -22.62
C LEU A 102 -71.87 -26.05 -23.19
N THR A 103 -71.65 -24.80 -22.81
CA THR A 103 -70.48 -24.03 -23.21
C THR A 103 -69.21 -24.75 -22.79
N GLY A 104 -69.14 -25.16 -21.52
CA GLY A 104 -67.98 -25.88 -20.99
C GLY A 104 -67.69 -27.18 -21.74
N ARG A 105 -68.73 -27.95 -22.10
CA ARG A 105 -68.58 -29.19 -22.87
C ARG A 105 -68.05 -28.96 -24.29
N ILE A 106 -68.49 -27.91 -24.97
CA ILE A 106 -68.01 -27.56 -26.31
C ILE A 106 -66.54 -27.16 -26.25
N PHE A 107 -66.20 -26.25 -25.33
CA PHE A 107 -64.83 -25.80 -25.14
C PHE A 107 -63.90 -26.93 -24.68
N ALA A 108 -64.37 -27.87 -23.86
CA ALA A 108 -63.59 -29.06 -23.48
C ALA A 108 -63.20 -29.90 -24.71
N GLY A 109 -64.13 -30.06 -25.66
CA GLY A 109 -63.86 -30.77 -26.92
C GLY A 109 -62.77 -30.10 -27.76
N HIS A 110 -62.89 -28.78 -27.96
CA HIS A 110 -61.90 -28.01 -28.71
C HIS A 110 -60.55 -27.92 -27.99
N LEU A 111 -60.54 -27.69 -26.66
CA LEU A 111 -59.32 -27.73 -25.86
C LEU A 111 -58.57 -29.05 -26.06
N ARG A 112 -59.28 -30.18 -25.94
CA ARG A 112 -58.70 -31.51 -26.15
C ARG A 112 -58.10 -31.67 -27.55
N SER A 113 -58.80 -31.19 -28.58
CA SER A 113 -58.34 -31.28 -29.98
C SER A 113 -57.09 -30.45 -30.23
N ILE A 114 -57.08 -29.18 -29.78
CA ILE A 114 -55.95 -28.27 -30.00
C ILE A 114 -54.72 -28.75 -29.21
N ILE A 115 -54.91 -29.12 -27.93
CA ILE A 115 -53.82 -29.65 -27.08
C ILE A 115 -53.20 -30.92 -27.68
N GLY A 116 -54.00 -31.77 -28.32
CA GLY A 116 -53.50 -32.98 -29.02
C GLY A 116 -52.53 -32.68 -30.16
N SER A 117 -52.53 -31.46 -30.70
CA SER A 117 -51.64 -31.03 -31.78
C SER A 117 -50.41 -30.23 -31.31
N MET A 118 -50.39 -29.80 -30.05
CA MET A 118 -49.33 -28.98 -29.46
C MET A 118 -48.40 -29.79 -28.55
N THR A 119 -47.18 -29.31 -28.34
CA THR A 119 -46.26 -29.86 -27.33
C THR A 119 -46.49 -29.23 -25.95
N VAL A 120 -45.97 -29.85 -24.88
CA VAL A 120 -46.12 -29.31 -23.51
C VAL A 120 -45.47 -27.93 -23.39
N GLU A 121 -44.32 -27.73 -24.04
CA GLU A 121 -43.57 -26.47 -24.03
C GLU A 121 -44.35 -25.34 -24.69
N GLU A 122 -44.96 -25.60 -25.86
CA GLU A 122 -45.81 -24.64 -26.57
C GLU A 122 -47.03 -24.27 -25.71
N ILE A 123 -47.67 -25.25 -25.07
CA ILE A 123 -48.84 -25.04 -24.22
C ILE A 123 -48.48 -24.19 -22.98
N VAL A 124 -47.33 -24.45 -22.35
CA VAL A 124 -46.91 -23.75 -21.13
C VAL A 124 -46.39 -22.35 -21.44
N THR A 125 -45.69 -22.16 -22.56
CA THR A 125 -45.04 -20.90 -22.95
C THR A 125 -45.99 -19.98 -23.71
N GLU A 126 -46.81 -20.51 -24.63
CA GLU A 126 -47.70 -19.76 -25.53
C GLU A 126 -49.18 -19.91 -25.14
N ARG A 127 -49.51 -19.79 -23.83
CA ARG A 127 -50.89 -19.96 -23.32
C ARG A 127 -51.93 -19.09 -24.03
N GLN A 128 -51.54 -17.88 -24.42
CA GLN A 128 -52.42 -16.95 -25.13
C GLN A 128 -52.78 -17.44 -26.54
N LYS A 129 -51.84 -18.11 -27.21
CA LYS A 129 -52.06 -18.67 -28.55
C LYS A 129 -53.03 -19.84 -28.47
N LEU A 130 -52.82 -20.77 -27.53
CA LEU A 130 -53.77 -21.85 -27.23
C LEU A 130 -55.18 -21.28 -26.97
N ALA A 131 -55.28 -20.25 -26.12
CA ALA A 131 -56.57 -19.65 -25.79
C ALA A 131 -57.27 -19.04 -27.03
N THR A 132 -56.49 -18.39 -27.91
CA THR A 132 -56.99 -17.77 -29.14
C THR A 132 -57.44 -18.81 -30.15
N GLU A 133 -56.66 -19.86 -30.39
CA GLU A 133 -57.02 -20.94 -31.32
C GLU A 133 -58.28 -21.69 -30.89
N VAL A 134 -58.42 -21.96 -29.58
CA VAL A 134 -59.62 -22.58 -29.02
C VAL A 134 -60.83 -21.66 -29.15
N LEU A 135 -60.66 -20.37 -28.87
CA LEU A 135 -61.72 -19.38 -29.03
C LEU A 135 -62.18 -19.30 -30.49
N ASP A 136 -61.26 -19.18 -31.44
CA ASP A 136 -61.55 -19.05 -32.87
C ASP A 136 -62.27 -20.29 -33.42
N THR A 137 -61.84 -21.48 -33.03
CA THR A 137 -62.49 -22.74 -33.41
C THR A 137 -63.92 -22.83 -32.84
N SER A 138 -64.14 -22.28 -31.65
CA SER A 138 -65.44 -22.35 -30.95
C SER A 138 -66.44 -21.28 -31.39
N LYS A 139 -66.01 -20.17 -32.01
CA LYS A 139 -66.87 -19.04 -32.39
C LYS A 139 -68.09 -19.46 -33.21
N ALA A 140 -67.91 -20.32 -34.20
CA ALA A 140 -68.99 -20.75 -35.08
C ALA A 140 -70.06 -21.59 -34.36
N GLU A 141 -69.66 -22.44 -33.41
CA GLU A 141 -70.60 -23.24 -32.62
C GLU A 141 -71.35 -22.41 -31.59
N MET A 142 -70.66 -21.47 -30.93
CA MET A 142 -71.26 -20.54 -29.98
C MET A 142 -72.29 -19.64 -30.64
N ALA A 143 -71.98 -19.10 -31.83
CA ALA A 143 -72.90 -18.27 -32.60
C ALA A 143 -74.19 -19.03 -32.97
N LYS A 144 -74.10 -20.30 -33.39
CA LYS A 144 -75.28 -21.14 -33.70
C LYS A 144 -76.20 -21.32 -32.48
N ILE A 145 -75.62 -21.31 -31.28
CA ILE A 145 -76.33 -21.48 -30.01
C ILE A 145 -76.89 -20.14 -29.50
N GLY A 146 -76.42 -19.02 -30.05
CA GLY A 146 -76.80 -17.65 -29.68
C GLY A 146 -75.96 -17.06 -28.55
N LEU A 147 -74.79 -17.64 -28.29
CA LEU A 147 -73.85 -17.20 -27.27
C LEU A 147 -72.69 -16.45 -27.90
N HIS A 148 -72.30 -15.36 -27.27
CA HIS A 148 -71.11 -14.60 -27.58
C HIS A 148 -70.07 -14.84 -26.49
N VAL A 149 -68.87 -15.24 -26.89
CA VAL A 149 -67.76 -15.47 -25.96
C VAL A 149 -66.88 -14.23 -25.96
N ASP A 150 -66.81 -13.57 -24.81
CA ASP A 150 -66.02 -12.36 -24.63
C ASP A 150 -64.54 -12.70 -24.41
N SER A 151 -64.24 -13.74 -23.63
CA SER A 151 -62.86 -14.20 -23.41
C SER A 151 -62.77 -15.65 -22.95
N LEU A 152 -61.59 -16.25 -23.18
CA LEU A 152 -61.18 -17.52 -22.62
C LEU A 152 -59.82 -17.35 -21.96
N GLN A 153 -59.67 -17.85 -20.73
CA GLN A 153 -58.43 -17.82 -19.98
C GLN A 153 -58.04 -19.20 -19.49
N ILE A 154 -56.77 -19.56 -19.68
CA ILE A 154 -56.21 -20.79 -19.13
C ILE A 154 -55.73 -20.49 -17.70
N GLN A 155 -56.41 -21.07 -16.71
CA GLN A 155 -56.08 -20.86 -15.29
C GLN A 155 -54.89 -21.69 -14.84
N SER A 156 -54.90 -22.99 -15.14
CA SER A 156 -53.85 -23.91 -14.69
C SER A 156 -53.63 -25.02 -15.70
N ILE A 157 -52.37 -25.48 -15.77
CA ILE A 157 -51.94 -26.61 -16.60
C ILE A 157 -51.10 -27.49 -15.69
N ASP A 158 -51.51 -28.73 -15.52
CA ASP A 158 -50.93 -29.68 -14.57
C ASP A 158 -50.63 -30.98 -15.31
N ASP A 159 -49.43 -31.54 -15.16
CA ASP A 159 -48.99 -32.80 -15.77
C ASP A 159 -49.15 -34.03 -14.85
N GLY A 160 -49.90 -33.86 -13.77
CA GLY A 160 -50.26 -34.86 -12.78
C GLY A 160 -49.04 -35.41 -12.07
N GLN A 161 -48.74 -36.68 -12.33
CA GLN A 161 -47.62 -37.40 -11.72
C GLN A 161 -46.41 -37.54 -12.66
N THR A 162 -46.45 -36.95 -13.86
CA THR A 162 -45.38 -37.08 -14.85
C THR A 162 -44.14 -36.29 -14.46
N GLY A 163 -44.31 -35.14 -13.79
CA GLY A 163 -43.21 -34.27 -13.35
C GLY A 163 -42.39 -33.66 -14.50
N TYR A 164 -42.92 -33.69 -15.72
CA TYR A 164 -42.31 -33.17 -16.93
C TYR A 164 -42.15 -31.65 -16.88
N ILE A 165 -43.20 -30.91 -16.47
CA ILE A 165 -43.16 -29.45 -16.36
C ILE A 165 -42.12 -29.02 -15.30
N GLU A 166 -42.05 -29.76 -14.20
CA GLU A 166 -41.02 -29.53 -13.18
C GLU A 166 -39.62 -29.83 -13.70
N ALA A 167 -39.43 -30.96 -14.40
CA ALA A 167 -38.16 -31.35 -15.00
C ALA A 167 -37.65 -30.32 -16.01
N MET A 168 -38.53 -29.77 -16.86
CA MET A 168 -38.22 -28.68 -17.80
C MET A 168 -37.75 -27.42 -17.07
N SER A 169 -38.31 -27.16 -15.88
CA SER A 169 -37.98 -25.98 -15.07
C SER A 169 -36.66 -26.13 -14.30
N ARG A 170 -36.15 -27.36 -14.09
CA ARG A 170 -34.91 -27.63 -13.34
C ARG A 170 -33.66 -26.88 -13.85
N PRO A 171 -33.31 -26.88 -15.16
CA PRO A 171 -32.14 -26.15 -15.65
C PRO A 171 -32.23 -24.65 -15.41
N HIS A 172 -33.41 -24.05 -15.62
CA HIS A 172 -33.64 -22.64 -15.33
C HIS A 172 -33.52 -22.33 -13.84
N LYS A 173 -34.12 -23.17 -12.96
CA LYS A 173 -33.96 -23.05 -11.50
C LYS A 173 -32.49 -23.15 -11.10
N ALA A 174 -31.74 -24.10 -11.65
CA ALA A 174 -30.31 -24.28 -11.36
C ALA A 174 -29.48 -23.08 -11.84
N ALA A 175 -29.80 -22.49 -13.00
CA ALA A 175 -29.14 -21.29 -13.51
C ALA A 175 -29.40 -20.07 -12.61
N ILE A 176 -30.65 -19.85 -12.20
CA ILE A 176 -31.02 -18.78 -11.27
C ILE A 176 -30.33 -18.97 -9.92
N GLN A 177 -30.31 -20.20 -9.39
CA GLN A 177 -29.62 -20.52 -8.14
C GLN A 177 -28.11 -20.29 -8.24
N ARG A 178 -27.47 -20.73 -9.34
CA ARG A 178 -26.04 -20.47 -9.58
C ARG A 178 -25.76 -18.97 -9.66
N GLN A 179 -26.58 -18.21 -10.37
CA GLN A 179 -26.42 -16.76 -10.47
C GLN A 179 -26.59 -16.08 -9.11
N ALA A 180 -27.58 -16.49 -8.33
CA ALA A 180 -27.79 -16.00 -6.97
C ALA A 180 -26.58 -16.32 -6.06
N GLN A 181 -26.00 -17.51 -6.16
CA GLN A 181 -24.79 -17.89 -5.43
C GLN A 181 -23.57 -17.07 -5.84
N ILE A 182 -23.37 -16.83 -7.13
CA ILE A 182 -22.28 -15.97 -7.63
C ILE A 182 -22.45 -14.54 -7.12
N ALA A 183 -23.65 -13.98 -7.21
CA ALA A 183 -23.95 -12.64 -6.71
C ALA A 183 -23.71 -12.54 -5.19
N GLN A 184 -24.13 -13.55 -4.43
CA GLN A 184 -23.87 -13.61 -2.98
C GLN A 184 -22.38 -13.71 -2.68
N ALA A 185 -21.63 -14.56 -3.39
CA ALA A 185 -20.20 -14.70 -3.20
C ALA A 185 -19.44 -13.40 -3.51
N GLN A 186 -19.81 -12.72 -4.61
CA GLN A 186 -19.25 -11.42 -4.96
C GLN A 186 -19.58 -10.34 -3.92
N ALA A 187 -20.82 -10.31 -3.39
CA ALA A 187 -21.20 -9.38 -2.33
C ALA A 187 -20.42 -9.62 -1.04
N THR A 188 -20.24 -10.88 -0.64
CA THR A 188 -19.44 -11.27 0.53
C THR A 188 -17.96 -10.91 0.33
N GLN A 189 -17.39 -11.19 -0.86
CA GLN A 189 -16.01 -10.84 -1.18
C GLN A 189 -15.80 -9.33 -1.13
N ALA A 190 -16.66 -8.55 -1.78
CA ALA A 190 -16.57 -7.09 -1.78
C ALA A 190 -16.69 -6.51 -0.36
N SER A 191 -17.58 -7.07 0.47
CA SER A 191 -17.70 -6.67 1.88
C SER A 191 -16.43 -6.98 2.67
N ALA A 192 -15.86 -8.17 2.51
CA ALA A 192 -14.62 -8.56 3.16
C ALA A 192 -13.43 -7.70 2.71
N GLU A 193 -13.30 -7.42 1.40
CA GLU A 193 -12.26 -6.53 0.86
C GLU A 193 -12.39 -5.10 1.41
N ALA A 194 -13.61 -4.57 1.51
CA ALA A 194 -13.87 -3.27 2.10
C ALA A 194 -13.49 -3.23 3.60
N GLU A 195 -13.82 -4.27 4.37
CA GLU A 195 -13.42 -4.41 5.77
C GLU A 195 -11.90 -4.47 5.94
N GLN A 196 -11.22 -5.27 5.11
CA GLN A 196 -9.75 -5.38 5.13
C GLN A 196 -9.08 -4.05 4.75
N ALA A 197 -9.60 -3.35 3.75
CA ALA A 197 -9.10 -2.04 3.36
C ALA A 197 -9.32 -1.00 4.46
N ALA A 198 -10.48 -1.02 5.13
CA ALA A 198 -10.76 -0.15 6.27
C ALA A 198 -9.81 -0.44 7.44
N ALA A 199 -9.59 -1.70 7.78
CA ALA A 199 -8.66 -2.12 8.84
C ALA A 199 -7.21 -1.70 8.54
N ARG A 200 -6.75 -1.88 7.29
CA ARG A 200 -5.41 -1.41 6.86
C ARG A 200 -5.27 0.10 7.01
N LYS A 201 -6.24 0.87 6.53
CA LYS A 201 -6.23 2.34 6.70
C LYS A 201 -6.21 2.74 8.17
N GLN A 202 -7.00 2.10 9.02
CA GLN A 202 -6.98 2.36 10.47
C GLN A 202 -5.61 2.08 11.09
N ALA A 203 -4.95 0.98 10.70
CA ALA A 203 -3.60 0.66 11.17
C ALA A 203 -2.55 1.66 10.67
N GLU A 204 -2.65 2.12 9.42
CA GLU A 204 -1.79 3.16 8.86
C GLU A 204 -1.95 4.48 9.61
N TYR A 205 -3.18 4.94 9.82
CA TYR A 205 -3.45 6.15 10.62
C TYR A 205 -2.93 6.03 12.05
N ALA A 206 -3.09 4.86 12.69
CA ALA A 206 -2.55 4.64 14.03
C ALA A 206 -1.01 4.72 14.06
N ARG A 207 -0.33 4.16 13.05
CA ARG A 207 1.12 4.23 12.92
C ARG A 207 1.59 5.67 12.69
N GLU A 208 0.96 6.39 11.76
CA GLU A 208 1.29 7.80 11.50
C GLU A 208 1.09 8.65 12.75
N THR A 209 -0.03 8.46 13.46
CA THR A 209 -0.30 9.15 14.72
C THR A 209 0.78 8.85 15.76
N ALA A 210 1.23 7.59 15.87
CA ALA A 210 2.30 7.21 16.79
C ALA A 210 3.66 7.84 16.43
N VAL A 211 3.99 7.93 15.13
CA VAL A 211 5.23 8.59 14.67
C VAL A 211 5.18 10.08 14.98
N VAL A 212 4.09 10.76 14.63
CA VAL A 212 3.92 12.20 14.92
C VAL A 212 3.99 12.46 16.42
N GLN A 213 3.37 11.62 17.24
CA GLN A 213 3.44 11.74 18.70
C GLN A 213 4.88 11.54 19.22
N ALA A 214 5.61 10.55 18.68
CA ALA A 214 6.99 10.30 19.05
C ALA A 214 7.93 11.46 18.63
N GLU A 215 7.74 12.00 17.43
CA GLU A 215 8.47 13.18 16.95
C GLU A 215 8.16 14.43 17.79
N TYR A 216 6.89 14.64 18.13
CA TYR A 216 6.46 15.72 19.00
C TYR A 216 7.12 15.60 20.38
N ASN A 217 7.07 14.41 20.99
CA ASN A 217 7.72 14.16 22.28
C ASN A 217 9.24 14.37 22.20
N ALA A 218 9.89 13.88 21.14
CA ALA A 218 11.33 14.10 20.95
C ALA A 218 11.69 15.58 20.77
N GLN A 219 10.84 16.37 20.11
CA GLN A 219 11.02 17.83 20.01
C GLN A 219 10.85 18.51 21.37
N VAL A 220 9.83 18.14 22.14
CA VAL A 220 9.60 18.64 23.51
C VAL A 220 10.80 18.29 24.40
N ASP A 221 11.29 17.05 24.35
CA ASP A 221 12.44 16.61 25.14
C ASP A 221 13.73 17.36 24.76
N ARG A 222 13.98 17.60 23.46
CA ARG A 222 15.11 18.42 23.00
C ARG A 222 15.00 19.86 23.48
N ALA A 223 13.83 20.48 23.33
CA ALA A 223 13.60 21.86 23.76
C ALA A 223 13.78 21.98 25.28
N LYS A 224 13.29 21.00 26.04
CA LYS A 224 13.46 20.94 27.49
C LYS A 224 14.93 20.74 27.89
N ALA A 225 15.65 19.82 27.25
CA ALA A 225 17.07 19.61 27.50
C ALA A 225 17.91 20.87 27.21
N GLN A 226 17.59 21.61 26.15
CA GLN A 226 18.23 22.90 25.85
C GLN A 226 17.92 23.95 26.92
N ALA A 227 16.67 24.05 27.36
CA ALA A 227 16.27 24.95 28.44
C ALA A 227 16.97 24.61 29.76
N ASP A 228 17.09 23.31 30.09
CA ASP A 228 17.77 22.83 31.29
C ASP A 228 19.29 23.08 31.24
N GLN A 229 19.92 23.02 30.06
CA GLN A 229 21.34 23.34 29.86
C GLN A 229 21.66 24.84 29.94
N ALA A 230 20.70 25.71 29.61
CA ALA A 230 20.90 27.15 29.58
C ALA A 230 21.28 27.73 30.95
N GLY A 231 20.72 27.21 32.05
CA GLY A 231 21.04 27.65 33.41
C GLY A 231 22.51 27.41 33.80
N PRO A 232 23.00 26.15 33.78
CA PRO A 232 24.40 25.84 34.09
C PRO A 232 25.40 26.49 33.12
N LEU A 233 25.09 26.57 31.82
CA LEU A 233 25.94 27.25 30.85
C LEU A 233 26.03 28.75 31.13
N ALA A 234 24.91 29.42 31.43
CA ALA A 234 24.91 30.82 31.81
C ALA A 234 25.74 31.08 33.08
N LEU A 235 25.65 30.19 34.08
CA LEU A 235 26.48 30.25 35.28
C LEU A 235 27.97 30.05 34.96
N ALA A 236 28.32 29.07 34.11
CA ALA A 236 29.69 28.82 33.70
C ALA A 236 30.29 29.99 32.92
N HIS A 237 29.52 30.58 31.99
CA HIS A 237 29.92 31.79 31.27
C HIS A 237 30.13 32.98 32.22
N ALA A 238 29.19 33.24 33.14
CA ALA A 238 29.34 34.30 34.14
C ALA A 238 30.59 34.09 35.02
N GLN A 239 30.89 32.85 35.41
CA GLN A 239 32.11 32.53 36.17
C GLN A 239 33.39 32.73 35.35
N GLN A 240 33.39 32.34 34.07
CA GLN A 240 34.52 32.57 33.17
C GLN A 240 34.81 34.06 32.99
N GLU A 241 33.77 34.89 32.82
CA GLU A 241 33.92 36.35 32.74
C GLU A 241 34.51 36.94 34.02
N VAL A 242 34.04 36.51 35.19
CA VAL A 242 34.60 36.93 36.49
C VAL A 242 36.07 36.52 36.62
N LEU A 243 36.42 35.29 36.26
CA LEU A 243 37.81 34.80 36.31
C LEU A 243 38.72 35.55 35.34
N ALA A 244 38.24 35.84 34.12
CA ALA A 244 38.98 36.62 33.13
C ALA A 244 39.26 38.03 33.66
N ALA A 245 38.25 38.71 34.22
CA ALA A 245 38.40 40.02 34.83
C ALA A 245 39.39 40.00 36.02
N GLN A 246 39.34 38.96 36.86
CA GLN A 246 40.29 38.77 37.96
C GLN A 246 41.73 38.53 37.45
N THR A 247 41.89 37.75 36.39
CA THR A 247 43.19 37.44 35.79
C THR A 247 43.82 38.68 35.16
N GLU A 248 43.03 39.49 34.45
CA GLU A 248 43.48 40.77 33.90
C GLU A 248 43.92 41.72 35.02
N LEU A 249 43.14 41.80 36.11
CA LEU A 249 43.50 42.61 37.27
C LEU A 249 44.79 42.13 37.93
N ALA A 250 44.99 40.81 38.06
CA ALA A 250 46.22 40.22 38.58
C ALA A 250 47.43 40.49 37.68
N MET A 251 47.28 40.40 36.35
CA MET A 251 48.35 40.75 35.40
C MET A 251 48.76 42.22 35.52
N ARG A 252 47.78 43.14 35.58
CA ARG A 252 48.05 44.57 35.79
C ARG A 252 48.77 44.82 37.12
N GLN A 253 48.37 44.13 38.19
CA GLN A 253 49.05 44.22 39.49
C GLN A 253 50.49 43.69 39.45
N ALA A 254 50.72 42.56 38.75
CA ALA A 254 52.06 42.00 38.58
C ALA A 254 52.97 42.94 37.77
N GLU A 255 52.47 43.55 36.69
CA GLU A 255 53.23 44.52 35.89
C GLU A 255 53.58 45.78 36.70
N LEU A 256 52.63 46.29 37.50
CA LEU A 256 52.91 47.41 38.41
C LEU A 256 53.99 47.03 39.43
N ARG A 257 53.94 45.81 39.97
CA ARG A 257 54.93 45.32 40.94
C ARG A 257 56.31 45.13 40.30
N GLU A 258 56.38 44.65 39.07
CA GLU A 258 57.64 44.53 38.32
C GLU A 258 58.27 45.91 38.09
N LYS A 259 57.48 46.90 37.66
CA LYS A 259 57.96 48.29 37.50
C LYS A 259 58.45 48.88 38.82
N GLN A 260 57.81 48.58 39.95
CA GLN A 260 58.27 48.98 41.28
C GLN A 260 59.60 48.32 41.65
N LEU A 261 59.73 47.00 41.49
CA LEU A 261 60.97 46.25 41.80
C LEU A 261 62.16 46.70 40.94
N VAL A 262 61.95 46.98 39.65
CA VAL A 262 62.99 47.55 38.78
C VAL A 262 63.46 48.91 39.30
N SER A 263 62.55 49.75 39.78
CA SER A 263 62.91 51.07 40.30
C SER A 263 63.58 51.00 41.68
N GLU A 264 63.16 50.10 42.56
CA GLU A 264 63.66 49.99 43.94
C GLU A 264 64.93 49.17 44.09
N ILE A 265 65.09 48.07 43.34
CA ILE A 265 66.19 47.12 43.52
C ILE A 265 67.23 47.27 42.41
N VAL A 266 66.78 47.27 41.15
CA VAL A 266 67.71 47.17 40.01
C VAL A 266 68.44 48.49 39.78
N LYS A 267 67.76 49.64 39.84
CA LYS A 267 68.39 50.96 39.65
C LYS A 267 69.51 51.27 40.66
N PRO A 268 69.31 51.13 42.00
CA PRO A 268 70.41 51.35 42.95
C PRO A 268 71.51 50.29 42.81
N ALA A 269 71.17 49.03 42.54
CA ALA A 269 72.19 47.99 42.31
C ALA A 269 73.05 48.27 41.07
N GLN A 270 72.46 48.82 40.00
CA GLN A 270 73.21 49.27 38.81
C GLN A 270 74.10 50.48 39.13
N ALA A 271 73.61 51.44 39.91
CA ALA A 271 74.40 52.60 40.35
C ALA A 271 75.60 52.18 41.24
N ASP A 272 75.40 51.22 42.13
CA ASP A 272 76.48 50.66 42.98
C ASP A 272 77.51 49.88 42.15
N ALA A 273 77.04 49.10 41.16
CA ALA A 273 77.93 48.38 40.25
C ALA A 273 78.81 49.33 39.40
N GLU A 274 78.23 50.43 38.90
CA GLU A 274 79.00 51.47 38.20
C GLU A 274 80.02 52.15 39.10
N ARG A 275 79.64 52.48 40.35
CA ARG A 275 80.54 53.07 41.34
C ARG A 275 81.76 52.18 41.63
N ILE A 276 81.55 50.87 41.82
CA ILE A 276 82.64 49.91 42.04
C ILE A 276 83.56 49.84 40.82
N ARG A 277 82.99 49.83 39.61
CA ARG A 277 83.76 49.76 38.36
C ARG A 277 84.68 50.97 38.17
N VAL A 278 84.20 52.17 38.49
CA VAL A 278 84.99 53.41 38.43
C VAL A 278 86.10 53.40 39.48
N LEU A 279 85.82 52.98 40.71
CA LEU A 279 86.84 52.87 41.76
C LEU A 279 87.94 51.86 41.40
N ALA A 280 87.55 50.69 40.87
CA ALA A 280 88.51 49.66 40.44
C ALA A 280 89.43 50.13 39.30
N LEU A 281 88.91 50.92 38.35
CA LEU A 281 89.71 51.53 37.29
C LEU A 281 90.71 52.56 37.83
N ALA A 282 90.29 53.41 38.78
CA ALA A 282 91.17 54.39 39.42
C ALA A 282 92.30 53.73 40.23
N GLU A 283 92.01 52.61 40.89
CA GLU A 283 92.99 51.85 41.66
C GLU A 283 94.03 51.15 40.75
N ALA A 284 93.58 50.64 39.60
CA ALA A 284 94.45 50.08 38.57
C ALA A 284 95.41 51.13 37.97
N GLU A 285 94.95 52.36 37.72
CA GLU A 285 95.82 53.46 37.27
C GLU A 285 96.87 53.82 38.32
N ARG A 286 96.48 53.86 39.60
CA ARG A 286 97.40 54.19 40.70
C ARG A 286 98.53 53.16 40.83
N MET A 287 98.23 51.87 40.67
CA MET A 287 99.25 50.81 40.67
C MET A 287 100.21 50.95 39.48
N LYS A 288 99.72 51.34 38.30
CA LYS A 288 100.55 51.47 37.10
C LYS A 288 101.59 52.58 37.23
N ILE A 289 101.19 53.74 37.78
CA ILE A 289 102.09 54.88 38.02
C ILE A 289 103.15 54.54 39.08
N GLN A 290 102.80 53.79 40.12
CA GLN A 290 103.77 53.35 41.14
C GLN A 290 104.78 52.33 40.60
N ALA A 291 104.35 51.43 39.70
CA ALA A 291 105.23 50.47 39.06
C ALA A 291 106.22 51.14 38.09
N GLU A 292 105.80 52.17 37.35
CA GLU A 292 106.67 52.94 36.46
C GLU A 292 107.72 53.79 37.20
N ALA A 293 107.40 54.31 38.40
CA ALA A 293 108.34 55.09 39.21
C ALA A 293 109.46 54.24 39.87
N ALA A 294 109.22 52.95 40.12
CA ALA A 294 110.21 52.03 40.70
C ALA A 294 111.28 51.57 39.68
N ALA A 295 110.96 51.55 38.38
CA ALA A 295 111.85 51.05 37.32
C ALA A 295 113.00 52.01 36.94
N SER A 296 112.95 53.28 37.35
CA SER A 296 113.97 54.29 37.00
C SER A 296 115.19 54.37 37.94
N TYR A 297 115.26 53.57 39.02
CA TYR A 297 116.33 53.68 40.04
C TYR A 297 117.48 52.66 39.94
N ASP A 298 117.47 51.70 39.01
CA ASP A 298 118.46 50.60 38.96
C ASP A 298 119.59 50.76 37.91
N ARG A 299 119.72 51.91 37.24
CA ARG A 299 120.73 52.12 36.17
C ARG A 299 122.05 52.80 36.59
N VAL A 300 122.31 53.00 37.88
CA VAL A 300 123.54 53.69 38.37
C VAL A 300 124.40 52.82 39.31
N ALA A 301 123.96 51.61 39.67
CA ALA A 301 124.69 50.71 40.58
C ALA A 301 125.61 49.67 39.88
N LEU A 302 125.46 49.46 38.56
CA LEU A 302 126.19 48.41 37.84
C LEU A 302 127.55 48.84 37.25
N ASP A 303 127.82 50.14 37.11
CA ASP A 303 129.08 50.65 36.51
C ASP A 303 130.28 50.72 37.49
N ARG A 304 130.10 50.35 38.77
CA ARG A 304 131.14 50.50 39.81
C ARG A 304 131.71 49.18 40.34
N MET A 305 131.18 48.03 39.91
CA MET A 305 131.65 46.71 40.34
C MET A 305 132.63 46.03 39.36
N LEU A 306 132.94 46.65 38.21
CA LEU A 306 133.77 46.05 37.16
C LEU A 306 135.27 46.45 37.16
N ILE A 307 135.76 47.22 38.15
CA ILE A 307 137.14 47.77 38.14
C ILE A 307 138.07 47.23 39.26
N ASP A 308 137.56 46.63 40.35
CA ASP A 308 138.38 46.36 41.56
C ASP A 308 138.65 44.87 41.91
N GLN A 309 138.31 43.90 41.06
CA GLN A 309 138.51 42.45 41.36
C GLN A 309 139.29 41.67 40.29
N LEU A 310 139.98 42.36 39.39
CA LEU A 310 140.85 41.79 38.35
C LEU A 310 142.10 40.98 38.80
N PRO A 311 142.53 40.87 40.08
CA PRO A 311 143.73 40.06 40.41
C PRO A 311 143.54 38.69 41.10
N GLN A 312 142.33 38.15 41.31
CA GLN A 312 142.18 36.90 42.10
C GLN A 312 141.61 35.66 41.36
N ILE A 313 141.19 35.77 40.09
CA ILE A 313 140.67 34.60 39.33
C ILE A 313 141.74 33.90 38.48
N VAL A 314 142.95 34.47 38.37
CA VAL A 314 144.07 33.88 37.59
C VAL A 314 144.98 32.96 38.44
N LYS A 315 144.77 32.84 39.76
CA LYS A 315 145.64 32.07 40.67
C LYS A 315 145.14 30.65 41.04
N GLU A 316 143.91 30.30 40.68
CA GLU A 316 143.31 28.94 40.83
C GLU A 316 142.48 28.57 39.58
N ALA A 317 143.01 28.67 38.36
CA ALA A 317 143.82 27.62 37.76
C ALA A 317 143.68 26.23 38.43
N SER A 318 143.28 25.25 37.61
CA SER A 318 144.01 23.98 37.44
C SER A 318 143.73 22.75 38.31
N ALA A 319 142.70 22.68 39.15
CA ALA A 319 142.32 21.44 39.84
C ALA A 319 140.83 21.11 39.67
N GLY A 320 140.47 20.37 38.62
CA GLY A 320 139.09 19.90 38.43
C GLY A 320 138.62 19.62 37.01
N LEU A 321 139.54 19.37 36.06
CA LEU A 321 139.24 18.69 34.81
C LEU A 321 139.87 17.30 34.84
N ALA A 322 139.12 16.33 35.36
CA ALA A 322 139.39 14.92 35.12
C ALA A 322 138.07 14.14 35.25
N GLY A 323 137.27 14.18 34.18
CA GLY A 323 136.23 13.18 33.97
C GLY A 323 134.88 13.73 33.53
N ALA A 324 134.53 13.40 32.27
CA ALA A 324 133.19 13.41 31.67
C ALA A 324 132.62 14.80 31.30
N ASN A 325 132.81 15.30 30.07
CA ASN A 325 132.15 14.92 28.80
C ASN A 325 130.63 15.25 28.84
N VAL A 326 130.25 16.51 28.55
CA VAL A 326 129.86 17.05 27.22
C VAL A 326 128.73 16.26 26.56
N ASN A 327 127.55 16.89 26.45
CA ASN A 327 126.84 16.92 25.18
C ASN A 327 125.91 18.14 25.08
N VAL A 328 126.28 19.06 24.19
CA VAL A 328 125.42 20.11 23.64
C VAL A 328 125.02 19.62 22.25
N LEU A 329 123.73 19.46 22.00
CA LEU A 329 123.22 19.30 20.64
C LEU A 329 122.06 20.26 20.42
N ASN A 330 122.43 21.33 19.74
CA ASN A 330 121.60 22.15 18.87
C ASN A 330 121.26 21.31 17.63
N GLY A 331 120.05 21.42 17.06
CA GLY A 331 119.72 20.71 15.83
C GLY A 331 118.24 20.79 15.43
N ALA A 332 118.01 21.35 14.24
CA ALA A 332 116.73 21.46 13.55
C ALA A 332 116.27 20.13 12.91
N ASP A 333 114.97 20.09 12.58
CA ASP A 333 114.25 19.18 11.66
C ASP A 333 114.12 17.68 12.01
N GLY A 334 112.87 17.19 11.99
CA GLY A 334 112.54 15.75 12.05
C GLY A 334 111.05 15.42 12.22
N LEU A 335 110.40 15.11 11.09
CA LEU A 335 109.07 14.48 10.87
C LEU A 335 108.79 13.30 11.85
N GLY A 336 107.57 12.93 12.26
CA GLY A 336 106.36 12.65 11.48
C GLY A 336 106.03 11.14 11.53
N GLU A 337 104.85 10.81 12.06
CA GLU A 337 103.99 9.62 11.81
C GLU A 337 104.39 8.18 12.25
N ILE A 338 103.31 7.40 12.45
CA ILE A 338 103.06 5.94 12.26
C ILE A 338 102.03 5.51 13.33
N ALA A 339 100.93 4.77 13.09
CA ALA A 339 100.39 4.15 11.88
C ALA A 339 98.95 3.61 12.12
N ALA A 340 98.30 3.27 11.00
CA ALA A 340 96.97 2.69 10.79
C ALA A 340 96.84 1.18 11.12
N GLY A 341 95.59 0.67 11.16
CA GLY A 341 95.27 -0.76 11.21
C GLY A 341 93.88 -1.08 10.63
N LEU A 342 93.86 -2.01 9.67
CA LEU A 342 92.86 -2.26 8.62
C LEU A 342 91.77 -3.31 8.96
N VAL A 343 90.76 -3.35 8.10
CA VAL A 343 89.67 -4.34 7.88
C VAL A 343 90.07 -5.82 7.94
N GLY A 344 89.18 -6.68 8.46
CA GLY A 344 89.04 -8.09 8.03
C GLY A 344 88.74 -9.11 9.12
N GLN A 345 87.45 -9.47 9.32
CA GLN A 345 87.03 -10.78 9.85
C GLN A 345 85.52 -10.98 9.67
N GLY A 346 85.15 -11.55 8.51
CA GLY A 346 83.86 -12.18 8.33
C GLY A 346 83.88 -13.65 8.76
N LEU A 347 82.68 -14.24 8.76
CA LEU A 347 82.42 -15.65 8.47
C LEU A 347 82.40 -16.71 9.60
N THR A 348 82.44 -16.36 10.88
CA THR A 348 82.29 -17.37 11.97
C THR A 348 81.09 -17.16 12.91
N ILE A 349 80.35 -16.05 12.77
CA ILE A 349 79.15 -15.74 13.56
C ILE A 349 77.86 -16.09 12.80
N LEU A 350 77.91 -16.21 11.47
CA LEU A 350 76.72 -16.48 10.64
C LEU A 350 76.30 -17.98 10.62
N ASP A 351 77.23 -18.90 10.86
CA ASP A 351 76.98 -20.35 10.78
C ASP A 351 76.56 -20.97 12.13
N SER A 352 76.86 -20.29 13.23
CA SER A 352 76.48 -20.66 14.60
C SER A 352 75.05 -20.22 14.98
N VAL A 353 74.48 -19.24 14.27
CA VAL A 353 73.06 -18.87 14.38
C VAL A 353 72.18 -19.76 13.48
N ARG A 354 72.68 -20.14 12.29
CA ARG A 354 71.95 -20.99 11.35
C ARG A 354 71.74 -22.43 11.85
N LYS A 355 72.68 -22.95 12.63
CA LYS A 355 72.67 -24.32 13.16
C LYS A 355 71.82 -24.50 14.43
N ASN A 356 71.41 -23.42 15.10
CA ASN A 356 70.50 -23.45 16.26
C ASN A 356 69.02 -23.19 15.92
N LEU A 357 68.69 -22.93 14.65
CA LEU A 357 67.30 -22.68 14.21
C LEU A 357 66.76 -23.75 13.23
N SER A 358 67.58 -24.73 12.86
CA SER A 358 67.19 -25.85 11.98
C SER A 358 67.14 -27.16 12.80
N GLY A 359 66.10 -27.33 13.61
CA GLY A 359 65.92 -28.55 14.41
C GLY A 359 64.79 -28.49 15.44
N ASP A 360 63.60 -28.91 14.98
CA ASP A 360 62.52 -29.59 15.71
C ASP A 360 61.24 -28.80 16.10
N GLY A 361 60.12 -29.28 15.51
CA GLY A 361 58.69 -29.12 15.86
C GLY A 361 58.06 -27.72 15.84
N ALA A 362 56.83 -27.48 15.42
CA ALA A 362 55.77 -28.18 14.70
C ALA A 362 54.63 -27.15 14.60
N ASP A 363 53.92 -27.14 13.47
CA ASP A 363 52.56 -26.60 13.25
C ASP A 363 52.33 -25.09 13.47
N GLY A 364 51.75 -24.32 12.56
CA GLY A 364 51.01 -24.62 11.34
C GLY A 364 50.13 -23.40 11.01
N PHE A 365 49.93 -23.16 9.71
CA PHE A 365 48.98 -22.22 9.08
C PHE A 365 49.30 -20.72 9.23
N GLY A 366 49.69 -19.98 8.19
CA GLY A 366 49.40 -20.15 6.76
C GLY A 366 48.51 -19.01 6.31
N SER A 367 49.15 -17.88 6.02
CA SER A 367 48.57 -16.60 5.63
C SER A 367 47.81 -16.65 4.31
N ALA A 368 46.78 -15.83 4.27
CA ALA A 368 46.00 -15.48 3.10
C ALA A 368 46.79 -14.65 2.05
N VAL A 369 46.12 -14.52 0.90
CA VAL A 369 46.04 -13.33 0.02
C VAL A 369 46.76 -13.42 -1.35
N GLU A 370 45.91 -13.72 -2.36
CA GLU A 370 45.82 -13.07 -3.70
C GLU A 370 46.87 -13.33 -4.80
N PRO A 371 46.66 -12.83 -6.04
CA PRO A 371 45.44 -12.71 -6.87
C PRO A 371 45.70 -13.21 -8.32
N TYR A 372 44.70 -13.19 -9.22
CA TYR A 372 44.76 -12.64 -10.60
C TYR A 372 43.68 -13.20 -11.55
N VAL A 373 42.79 -12.29 -11.95
CA VAL A 373 42.20 -11.99 -13.27
C VAL A 373 42.37 -12.99 -14.42
N GLY A 374 41.25 -13.37 -15.05
CA GLY A 374 41.22 -13.90 -16.42
C GLY A 374 39.81 -14.23 -16.94
N ALA A 375 39.15 -13.27 -17.59
CA ALA A 375 38.18 -13.52 -18.67
C ALA A 375 38.93 -13.29 -20.03
N PRO A 376 38.41 -13.58 -21.26
CA PRO A 376 37.03 -13.92 -21.67
C PRO A 376 36.90 -14.97 -22.81
N ARG A 377 35.66 -15.28 -23.26
CA ARG A 377 35.16 -15.60 -24.65
C ARG A 377 33.80 -16.37 -24.53
N ARG A 378 32.66 -15.90 -25.06
CA ARG A 378 32.09 -15.99 -26.45
C ARG A 378 32.17 -17.42 -27.02
N SER A 379 31.14 -18.03 -27.63
CA SER A 379 29.92 -17.56 -28.31
C SER A 379 28.91 -18.72 -28.52
N ASP A 380 27.72 -18.34 -29.03
CA ASP A 380 26.72 -19.15 -29.77
C ASP A 380 25.97 -20.23 -28.96
N ASP A 381 24.64 -20.31 -28.98
CA ASP A 381 23.81 -20.41 -30.18
C ASP A 381 22.40 -19.76 -30.01
N GLY A 382 21.85 -19.27 -31.12
CA GLY A 382 20.56 -18.58 -31.23
C GLY A 382 19.33 -19.49 -31.44
N PRO A 383 18.26 -19.01 -32.11
CA PRO A 383 16.91 -18.94 -31.52
C PRO A 383 15.83 -19.71 -32.34
N VAL A 384 14.60 -19.17 -32.41
CA VAL A 384 13.34 -19.57 -33.09
C VAL A 384 12.42 -20.58 -32.35
N ASP A 385 11.07 -20.49 -32.35
CA ASP A 385 10.14 -19.83 -33.26
C ASP A 385 8.73 -19.58 -32.64
N ILE A 386 8.23 -18.35 -32.79
CA ILE A 386 6.93 -17.83 -33.25
C ILE A 386 5.69 -18.78 -33.32
N SER A 387 4.52 -18.28 -32.88
CA SER A 387 3.30 -18.28 -33.73
C SER A 387 2.28 -17.21 -33.30
N SER A 388 1.76 -16.54 -34.32
CA SER A 388 1.03 -15.27 -34.37
C SER A 388 -0.51 -15.43 -34.32
N PRO A 389 -1.29 -14.33 -34.31
CA PRO A 389 -2.75 -14.30 -34.20
C PRO A 389 -3.45 -14.20 -35.56
N ALA A 390 -4.78 -14.41 -35.57
CA ALA A 390 -5.67 -13.99 -36.65
C ALA A 390 -7.02 -13.55 -36.06
N GLY A 391 -7.54 -12.43 -36.56
CA GLY A 391 -8.86 -11.90 -36.24
C GLY A 391 -9.92 -12.25 -37.28
N ASP A 392 -11.11 -11.71 -37.04
CA ASP A 392 -12.03 -11.15 -38.03
C ASP A 392 -12.87 -10.06 -37.33
#